data_AF-A0A845S1V8-F1
#
_entry.id   AF-A0A845S1V8-F1
#
_cell.length_a   1.000
_cell.length_b   1.000
_cell.length_c   1.000
_cell.angle_alpha   90.00
_cell.angle_beta   90.00
_cell.angle_gamma   90.00
#
_symmetry.space_group_name_H-M   'P 1'
#
loop_
_entity.id
_entity.type
_entity.pdbx_description
1 polymer ?
#
loop_
_entity_poly.entity_id
_entity_poly.type
_entity_poly.pdbx_seq_one_letter_code
_entity_poly.pdbx_strand_id
1 'polypeptide(L)'
;KLNFKKDEKNLNAYTFKAQIYDTAESSLVDSRGIATEEIIKLTVSYQFEDKNGVVVYQDSIAKDKRVAVTDNLPTNVLVKNNEKKLLLDSIIQNILFKSKVSLN
;
A
#
# COMPACT_ATOMS: atom_id res chain seq x y z
N LYS A 1 -6.27 -5.87 16.84
CA LYS A 1 -7.52 -5.08 16.74
C LYS A 1 -7.15 -3.63 17.01
N LEU A 2 -7.58 -2.65 16.20
CA LEU A 2 -7.32 -1.24 16.55
C LEU A 2 -8.18 -0.89 17.76
N ASN A 3 -7.62 -0.15 18.72
CA ASN A 3 -8.28 0.20 19.96
C ASN A 3 -8.41 1.72 20.08
N PHE A 4 -9.32 2.31 19.29
CA PHE A 4 -9.64 3.73 19.40
C PHE A 4 -10.50 3.98 20.65
N LYS A 5 -10.03 4.85 21.53
CA LYS A 5 -10.76 5.30 22.72
C LYS A 5 -11.56 6.55 22.37
N LYS A 6 -12.89 6.39 22.29
CA LYS A 6 -13.81 7.53 22.20
C LYS A 6 -13.76 8.31 23.52
N ASP A 7 -13.60 9.62 23.44
CA ASP A 7 -13.98 10.49 24.56
C ASP A 7 -15.33 11.16 24.24
N GLU A 8 -16.09 11.47 25.28
CA GLU A 8 -17.44 12.03 25.16
C GLU A 8 -17.46 13.44 24.53
N LYS A 9 -16.31 14.09 24.43
CA LYS A 9 -16.15 15.45 23.93
C LYS A 9 -15.60 15.48 22.48
N ASN A 10 -15.35 14.32 21.87
CA ASN A 10 -14.64 14.15 20.60
C ASN A 10 -13.28 14.88 20.53
N LEU A 11 -12.58 15.02 21.65
CA LEU A 11 -11.30 15.73 21.73
C LEU A 11 -10.09 14.85 21.37
N ASN A 12 -10.24 13.53 21.44
CA ASN A 12 -9.22 12.57 21.05
C ASN A 12 -9.15 12.49 19.53
N ALA A 13 -8.12 13.11 18.96
CA ALA A 13 -7.71 12.89 17.58
C ALA A 13 -6.73 11.70 17.50
N TYR A 14 -6.78 11.00 16.37
CA TYR A 14 -5.79 10.00 15.99
C TYR A 14 -5.07 10.45 14.73
N THR A 15 -3.75 10.36 14.72
CA THR A 15 -2.93 10.64 13.53
C THR A 15 -2.64 9.33 12.82
N PHE A 16 -2.96 9.28 11.53
CA PHE A 16 -2.55 8.19 10.65
C PHE A 16 -1.21 8.55 9.98
N LYS A 17 -0.20 7.68 10.12
CA LYS A 17 1.06 7.78 9.39
C LYS A 17 1.23 6.53 8.54
N ALA A 18 1.68 6.71 7.31
CA ALA A 18 1.96 5.63 6.39
C ALA A 18 3.30 5.83 5.68
N GLN A 19 3.95 4.72 5.39
CA GLN A 19 5.16 4.62 4.59
C GLN A 19 4.86 3.66 3.44
N ILE A 20 5.15 4.09 2.22
CA ILE A 20 4.87 3.34 0.99
C ILE A 20 6.21 2.94 0.39
N TYR A 21 6.36 1.64 0.15
CA TYR A 21 7.54 1.06 -0.47
C TYR A 21 7.13 0.33 -1.75
N ASP A 22 7.73 0.68 -2.88
CA ASP A 22 7.51 0.02 -4.15
C ASP A 22 8.78 -0.66 -4.65
N THR A 23 8.61 -1.82 -5.27
CA THR A 23 9.67 -2.59 -5.92
C THR A 23 9.15 -3.17 -7.23
N ALA A 24 10.05 -3.41 -8.18
CA ALA A 24 9.76 -4.10 -9.42
C ALA A 24 10.92 -5.07 -9.72
N GLU A 25 10.60 -6.32 -10.02
CA GLU A 25 11.57 -7.35 -10.37
C GLU A 25 11.15 -8.09 -11.64
N SER A 26 12.11 -8.44 -12.49
CA SER A 26 11.83 -9.23 -13.69
C SER A 26 11.42 -10.65 -13.31
N SER A 27 10.26 -11.09 -13.80
CA SER A 27 9.73 -12.44 -13.56
C SER A 27 9.91 -13.36 -14.75
N LEU A 28 9.92 -12.82 -15.98
CA LEU A 28 10.20 -13.55 -17.22
C LEU A 28 11.06 -12.70 -18.15
N VAL A 29 11.95 -13.36 -18.88
CA VAL A 29 12.81 -12.78 -19.91
C VAL A 29 12.69 -13.56 -21.22
N ASP A 30 12.83 -12.88 -22.35
CA ASP A 30 12.88 -13.51 -23.67
C ASP A 30 14.26 -14.11 -23.99
N SER A 31 14.39 -14.71 -25.18
CA SER A 31 15.66 -15.30 -25.65
C SER A 31 16.80 -14.30 -25.83
N ARG A 32 16.51 -12.98 -25.83
CA ARG A 32 17.48 -11.90 -25.90
C ARG A 32 17.88 -11.40 -24.49
N GLY A 33 17.27 -11.96 -23.44
CA GLY A 33 17.47 -11.51 -22.06
C GLY A 33 16.68 -10.25 -21.70
N ILE A 34 15.71 -9.84 -22.53
CA ILE A 34 14.85 -8.68 -22.27
C ILE A 34 13.65 -9.12 -21.45
N ALA A 35 13.32 -8.39 -20.39
CA ALA A 35 12.14 -8.69 -19.57
C ALA A 35 10.86 -8.62 -20.41
N THR A 36 10.02 -9.64 -20.28
CA THR A 36 8.67 -9.71 -20.87
C THR A 36 7.58 -9.66 -19.80
N GLU A 37 7.93 -9.96 -18.55
CA GLU A 37 7.09 -9.74 -17.39
C GLU A 37 7.89 -9.21 -16.21
N GLU A 38 7.28 -8.29 -15.46
CA GLU A 38 7.77 -7.83 -14.17
C GLU A 38 6.71 -8.09 -13.09
N ILE A 39 7.16 -8.35 -11.87
CA ILE A 39 6.32 -8.32 -10.67
C ILE A 39 6.53 -6.97 -10.03
N ILE A 40 5.47 -6.16 -9.98
CA ILE A 40 5.44 -4.97 -9.15
C ILE A 40 4.92 -5.36 -7.76
N LYS A 41 5.58 -4.87 -6.72
CA LYS A 41 5.16 -5.10 -5.33
C LYS A 41 5.08 -3.76 -4.60
N LEU A 42 3.96 -3.54 -3.94
CA LEU A 42 3.69 -2.37 -3.12
C LEU A 42 3.44 -2.80 -1.69
N THR A 43 4.19 -2.24 -0.75
CA THR A 43 4.02 -2.45 0.68
C THR A 43 3.69 -1.13 1.34
N VAL A 44 2.59 -1.10 2.09
CA VAL A 44 2.21 0.05 2.92
C VAL A 44 2.31 -0.36 4.39
N SER A 45 3.28 0.20 5.08
CA SER A 45 3.40 0.11 6.54
C SER A 45 2.72 1.34 7.14
N TYR A 46 1.88 1.15 8.15
CA TYR A 46 1.11 2.24 8.71
C TYR A 46 0.91 2.11 10.21
N GLN A 47 0.70 3.25 10.86
CA GLN A 47 0.43 3.35 12.29
C GLN A 47 -0.61 4.42 12.61
N PHE A 48 -1.31 4.21 13.71
CA PHE A 48 -2.18 5.19 14.34
C PHE A 48 -1.56 5.63 15.66
N GLU A 49 -1.39 6.94 15.81
CA GLU A 49 -0.94 7.57 17.03
C GLU A 49 -2.11 8.27 17.73
N ASP A 50 -2.15 8.20 19.06
CA ASP A 50 -3.07 9.03 19.84
C ASP A 50 -2.60 10.49 19.90
N LYS A 51 -3.38 11.35 20.55
CA LYS A 51 -3.08 12.79 20.71
C LYS A 51 -1.74 13.09 21.39
N ASN A 52 -1.16 12.13 22.11
CA ASN A 52 0.14 12.27 22.78
C ASN A 52 1.29 11.72 21.92
N GLY A 53 1.01 11.26 20.69
CA GLY A 53 1.98 10.63 19.80
C GLY A 53 2.27 9.17 20.12
N VAL A 54 1.49 8.53 21.01
CA VAL A 54 1.70 7.12 21.36
C VAL A 54 1.09 6.24 20.27
N VAL A 55 1.88 5.32 19.72
CA VAL A 55 1.39 4.34 18.73
C VAL A 55 0.43 3.37 19.41
N VAL A 56 -0.84 3.41 19.00
CA VAL A 56 -1.91 2.54 19.52
C VAL A 56 -2.21 1.36 18.58
N TYR A 57 -1.76 1.45 17.34
CA TYR A 57 -1.84 0.38 16.35
C TYR A 57 -0.80 0.57 15.25
N GLN A 58 -0.24 -0.52 14.78
CA GLN A 58 0.58 -0.57 13.57
C GLN A 58 0.35 -1.88 12.83
N ASP A 59 0.46 -1.85 11.51
CA ASP A 59 0.30 -3.03 10.64
C ASP A 59 1.00 -2.75 9.30
N SER A 60 1.12 -3.78 8.46
CA SER A 60 1.67 -3.67 7.12
C SER A 60 0.88 -4.52 6.15
N ILE A 61 0.62 -3.97 4.96
CA ILE A 61 -0.07 -4.68 3.88
C ILE A 61 0.82 -4.64 2.64
N ALA A 62 1.21 -5.82 2.17
CA ALA A 62 1.89 -5.98 0.90
C ALA A 62 0.91 -6.57 -0.14
N LYS A 63 0.96 -6.03 -1.35
CA LYS A 63 0.32 -6.62 -2.54
C LYS A 63 1.28 -6.59 -3.71
N ASP A 64 1.16 -7.57 -4.58
CA ASP A 64 1.92 -7.66 -5.80
C ASP A 64 1.01 -7.90 -7.01
N LYS A 65 1.57 -7.59 -8.19
CA LYS A 65 0.92 -7.79 -9.48
C LYS A 65 1.98 -8.09 -10.52
N ARG A 66 1.75 -9.14 -11.29
CA ARG A 66 2.50 -9.42 -12.52
C ARG A 66 1.96 -8.55 -13.66
N VAL A 67 2.87 -7.90 -14.37
CA VAL A 67 2.59 -7.01 -15.50
C VAL A 67 3.43 -7.41 -16.71
N ALA A 68 2.82 -7.40 -17.88
CA ALA A 68 3.55 -7.59 -19.13
C ALA A 68 4.34 -6.30 -19.46
N VAL A 69 5.57 -6.47 -19.93
CA VAL A 69 6.45 -5.38 -20.36
C VAL A 69 7.04 -5.68 -21.74
N THR A 70 7.41 -4.63 -22.47
CA THR A 70 8.06 -4.75 -23.78
C THR A 70 9.40 -4.02 -23.78
N ASP A 71 10.06 -3.89 -24.93
CA ASP A 71 11.22 -3.01 -25.10
C ASP A 71 10.85 -1.51 -25.12
N ASN A 72 9.56 -1.16 -25.15
CA ASN A 72 9.08 0.22 -25.09
C ASN A 72 9.03 0.74 -23.65
N LEU A 73 10.15 1.31 -23.19
CA LEU A 73 10.32 1.81 -21.83
C LEU A 73 9.26 2.85 -21.40
N PRO A 74 8.94 3.91 -22.20
CA PRO A 74 7.88 4.84 -21.85
C PRO A 74 6.52 4.19 -21.59
N THR A 75 6.11 3.25 -22.45
CA THR A 75 4.85 2.52 -22.27
C THR A 75 4.87 1.68 -20.99
N ASN A 76 5.97 0.98 -20.71
CA ASN A 76 6.11 0.19 -19.49
C ASN A 76 5.99 1.05 -18.22
N VAL A 77 6.55 2.26 -18.20
CA VAL A 77 6.44 3.17 -17.05
C VAL A 77 4.98 3.56 -16.80
N LEU A 78 4.22 3.89 -17.84
CA LEU A 78 2.80 4.23 -17.73
C LEU A 78 1.97 3.04 -17.19
N VAL A 79 2.17 1.86 -17.76
CA VAL A 79 1.49 0.63 -17.32
C VAL A 79 1.79 0.35 -15.85
N LYS A 80 3.07 0.36 -15.45
CA LYS A 80 3.48 0.12 -14.06
C LYS A 80 2.90 1.15 -13.10
N ASN A 81 2.87 2.43 -13.46
CA ASN A 81 2.30 3.48 -12.62
C ASN A 81 0.79 3.31 -12.42
N ASN A 82 0.07 2.92 -13.46
CA ASN A 82 -1.37 2.62 -13.36
C ASN A 82 -1.63 1.43 -12.43
N GLU A 83 -0.86 0.35 -12.59
CA GLU A 83 -1.01 -0.85 -11.75
C GLU A 83 -0.63 -0.57 -10.29
N LYS A 84 0.44 0.22 -10.04
CA LYS A 84 0.79 0.68 -8.68
C LYS A 84 -0.34 1.49 -8.03
N LYS A 85 -1.01 2.36 -8.79
CA LYS A 85 -2.16 3.13 -8.29
C LYS A 85 -3.31 2.21 -7.88
N LEU A 86 -3.65 1.20 -8.69
CA LEU A 86 -4.68 0.22 -8.37
C LEU A 86 -4.34 -0.61 -7.12
N LEU A 87 -3.08 -1.02 -6.98
CA LEU A 87 -2.61 -1.70 -5.77
C LEU A 87 -2.75 -0.79 -4.54
N LEU A 88 -2.35 0.47 -4.64
CA LEU A 88 -2.46 1.43 -3.55
C LEU A 88 -3.92 1.66 -3.13
N ASP A 89 -4.81 1.89 -4.09
CA ASP A 89 -6.25 2.07 -3.83
C ASP A 89 -6.83 0.88 -3.08
N SER A 90 -6.46 -0.34 -3.49
CA SER A 90 -6.90 -1.57 -2.85
C SER A 90 -6.35 -1.73 -1.42
N ILE A 91 -5.11 -1.31 -1.18
CA ILE A 91 -4.52 -1.33 0.17
C ILE A 91 -5.21 -0.28 1.06
N ILE A 92 -5.44 0.94 0.55
CA ILE A 92 -6.14 2.00 1.29
C ILE A 92 -7.55 1.54 1.67
N GLN A 93 -8.29 0.90 0.77
CA GLN A 93 -9.61 0.33 1.07
C GLN A 93 -9.54 -0.70 2.22
N ASN A 94 -8.53 -1.58 2.22
CA ASN A 94 -8.33 -2.54 3.30
C ASN A 94 -8.04 -1.85 4.65
N ILE A 95 -7.21 -0.81 4.65
CA ILE A 95 -6.90 -0.02 5.85
C ILE A 95 -8.18 0.66 6.36
N LEU A 96 -8.92 1.33 5.49
CA LEU A 96 -10.17 2.01 5.85
C LEU A 96 -11.22 1.04 6.41
N PHE A 97 -11.34 -0.16 5.82
CA PHE A 97 -12.25 -1.19 6.31
C PHE A 97 -11.87 -1.63 7.74
N LYS A 98 -10.59 -1.95 7.98
CA LYS A 98 -10.09 -2.31 9.32
C LYS A 98 -10.32 -1.20 10.35
N SER A 99 -10.09 0.05 9.95
CA SER A 99 -10.31 1.22 10.81
C SER A 99 -11.79 1.41 11.16
N LYS A 100 -12.70 1.31 10.20
CA LYS A 100 -14.16 1.42 10.42
C LYS A 100 -14.68 0.35 11.38
N VAL A 101 -14.28 -0.91 11.18
CA VAL A 101 -14.67 -2.02 12.07
C VAL A 101 -14.20 -1.80 13.51
N SER A 102 -13.14 -1.03 13.70
CA SER A 102 -12.60 -0.73 15.03
C SER A 102 -13.23 0.49 15.70
N LEU A 103 -14.08 1.23 14.99
CA LEU A 103 -14.85 2.37 15.53
C LEU A 103 -16.26 1.98 15.99
N ASN A 104 -16.74 0.79 15.60
CA ASN A 104 -18.00 0.18 16.04
C ASN A 104 -17.78 -0.70 17.27
#